data_AF-A0A1H7KKL5-F1
#
_entry.id   AF-A0A1H7KKL5-F1
#
_cell.length_a   1.000
_cell.length_b   1.000
_cell.length_c   1.000
_cell.angle_alpha   90.00
_cell.angle_beta   90.00
_cell.angle_gamma   90.00
#
_symmetry.space_group_name_H-M   'P 1'
#
loop_
_entity.id
_entity.type
_entity.pdbx_description
1 polymer ?
#
loop_
_entity_poly.entity_id
_entity_poly.type
_entity_poly.pdbx_seq_one_letter_code
_entity_poly.pdbx_strand_id
1 'polypeptide(L)'
;MKRVLAGILAVTMTFSGAVLPGEQLWKGAGVISASAENWSSSRSLSSDMTVSGSLQTNSDIILNGCTLTVEGDLYMTAGMLDIGTGKLVVNGNLYIGKENATSKAYIRMQSSSGSITVTGDLIWNVDSSMTNTVGRSGWYTYDLITAGTINVGGNVCDCISSADNHNAFAMMGTSVLNFNGTGNQTLKCSYQGEMAKITVTNNRTIGMEGYFYSTTPLASNLNIVTRNGLKIVRMVMGGKTVSITGDVTQFERNIELGGGTLNITGNFTAQGGSTKLGGGKLNVNGDYRIAKV
;
A
#
# COMPACT_ATOMS: atom_id res chain seq x y z
N MET A 1 -26.47 14.34 -7.97
CA MET A 1 -25.93 14.57 -6.61
C MET A 1 -26.39 13.45 -5.69
N LYS A 2 -25.53 12.47 -5.39
CA LYS A 2 -25.84 11.38 -4.45
C LYS A 2 -25.46 11.84 -3.03
N ARG A 3 -26.44 11.90 -2.14
CA ARG A 3 -26.25 12.22 -0.72
C ARG A 3 -25.71 10.97 -0.03
N VAL A 4 -24.57 11.09 0.65
CA VAL A 4 -24.04 10.05 1.53
C VAL A 4 -24.96 10.00 2.75
N LEU A 5 -25.59 8.85 2.98
CA LEU A 5 -26.38 8.61 4.17
C LEU A 5 -25.41 8.14 5.27
N ALA A 6 -25.09 9.04 6.21
CA ALA A 6 -24.36 8.66 7.42
C ALA A 6 -25.29 7.75 8.25
N GLY A 7 -24.88 6.50 8.46
CA GLY A 7 -25.58 5.58 9.34
C GLY A 7 -25.46 6.05 10.77
N ILE A 8 -26.54 6.56 11.34
CA ILE A 8 -26.66 6.82 12.78
C ILE A 8 -26.91 5.47 13.45
N LEU A 9 -25.97 4.99 14.24
CA LEU A 9 -26.17 3.85 15.13
C LEU A 9 -27.12 4.30 16.25
N ALA A 10 -28.38 3.85 16.19
CA ALA A 10 -29.35 4.07 17.26
C ALA A 10 -29.04 3.11 18.42
N VAL A 11 -28.45 3.62 19.50
CA VAL A 11 -28.35 2.89 20.77
C VAL A 11 -29.67 3.04 21.51
N THR A 12 -30.51 2.01 21.50
CA THR A 12 -31.76 1.98 22.27
C THR A 12 -31.45 1.59 23.72
N MET A 13 -31.46 2.55 24.64
CA MET A 13 -31.43 2.25 26.09
C MET A 13 -32.86 2.18 26.61
N THR A 14 -33.34 0.99 26.95
CA THR A 14 -34.62 0.79 27.64
C THR A 14 -34.43 0.98 29.15
N PHE A 15 -35.02 2.02 29.71
CA PHE A 15 -35.12 2.19 31.17
C PHE A 15 -36.41 1.52 31.65
N SER A 16 -36.32 0.54 32.57
CA SER A 16 -37.49 -0.03 33.22
C SER A 16 -38.04 0.96 34.26
N GLY A 17 -39.13 1.64 33.92
CA GLY A 17 -40.19 1.99 34.87
C GLY A 17 -39.94 3.06 35.95
N ALA A 18 -39.02 4.00 35.77
CA ALA A 18 -38.91 5.17 36.67
C ALA A 18 -39.14 6.48 35.93
N VAL A 19 -40.04 7.31 36.47
CA VAL A 19 -40.35 8.67 35.97
C VAL A 19 -39.08 9.52 36.04
N LEU A 20 -38.63 10.04 34.90
CA LEU A 20 -37.51 10.98 34.84
C LEU A 20 -37.94 12.35 35.40
N PRO A 21 -37.16 13.00 36.29
CA PRO A 21 -37.45 14.36 36.73
C PRO A 21 -37.39 15.32 35.55
N GLY A 22 -38.32 16.30 35.52
CA GLY A 22 -38.39 17.32 34.50
C GLY A 22 -37.09 18.10 34.37
N GLU A 23 -36.72 18.40 33.12
CA GLU A 23 -35.54 19.15 32.69
C GLU A 23 -34.17 18.48 32.90
N GLN A 24 -33.92 17.39 32.17
CA GLN A 24 -32.57 17.11 31.68
C GLN A 24 -32.50 17.35 30.16
N LEU A 25 -32.07 18.56 29.79
CA LEU A 25 -31.62 18.85 28.43
C LEU A 25 -30.35 18.03 28.16
N TRP A 26 -30.47 16.98 27.36
CA TRP A 26 -29.32 16.21 26.87
C TRP A 26 -28.45 17.12 26.00
N LYS A 27 -27.37 17.68 26.58
CA LYS A 27 -26.37 18.44 25.83
C LYS A 27 -25.48 17.48 25.05
N GLY A 28 -25.83 17.30 23.78
CA GLY A 28 -24.96 16.76 22.76
C GLY A 28 -25.08 15.24 22.57
N ALA A 29 -25.39 14.83 21.36
CA ALA A 29 -24.94 13.54 20.87
C ALA A 29 -23.41 13.58 20.92
N GLY A 30 -22.83 13.13 22.03
CA GLY A 30 -21.40 12.87 22.10
C GLY A 30 -21.11 11.84 21.02
N VAL A 31 -20.30 12.22 20.04
CA VAL A 31 -19.71 11.24 19.13
C VAL A 31 -18.93 10.29 20.04
N ILE A 32 -19.45 9.09 20.25
CA ILE A 32 -18.69 8.02 20.88
C ILE A 32 -17.67 7.61 19.81
N SER A 33 -16.55 8.32 19.75
CA SER A 33 -15.38 7.83 19.02
C SER A 33 -14.90 6.61 19.81
N ALA A 34 -15.17 5.41 19.30
CA ALA A 34 -14.55 4.21 19.82
C ALA A 34 -13.03 4.42 19.72
N SER A 35 -12.36 4.56 20.87
CA SER A 35 -10.90 4.63 20.91
C SER A 35 -10.34 3.33 20.33
N ALA A 36 -9.26 3.41 19.56
CA ALA A 36 -8.60 2.23 19.03
C ALA A 36 -8.29 1.23 20.17
N GLU A 37 -8.55 -0.04 19.94
CA GLU A 37 -8.07 -1.11 20.82
C GLU A 37 -6.54 -1.10 20.78
N ASN A 38 -5.88 -1.30 21.93
CA ASN A 38 -4.41 -1.24 22.03
C ASN A 38 -3.85 -2.61 22.37
N TRP A 39 -2.97 -3.15 21.51
CA TRP A 39 -2.20 -4.36 21.78
C TRP A 39 -0.73 -4.02 22.06
N SER A 40 -0.34 -4.17 23.32
CA SER A 40 1.02 -3.89 23.82
C SER A 40 1.87 -5.14 24.05
N SER A 41 1.40 -6.30 23.61
CA SER A 41 2.12 -7.57 23.70
C SER A 41 1.91 -8.39 22.44
N SER A 42 2.87 -9.27 22.14
CA SER A 42 2.81 -10.16 20.99
C SER A 42 1.55 -11.03 21.03
N ARG A 43 0.88 -11.14 19.88
CA ARG A 43 -0.35 -11.91 19.69
C ARG A 43 -0.15 -12.93 18.60
N SER A 44 -0.12 -14.21 18.98
CA SER A 44 -0.21 -15.34 18.05
C SER A 44 -1.64 -15.87 18.05
N LEU A 45 -2.27 -15.91 16.88
CA LEU A 45 -3.66 -16.37 16.75
C LEU A 45 -3.73 -17.90 16.75
N SER A 46 -4.72 -18.42 17.46
CA SER A 46 -5.10 -19.85 17.45
C SER A 46 -6.45 -20.09 16.77
N SER A 47 -7.17 -19.02 16.45
CA SER A 47 -8.45 -19.02 15.75
C SER A 47 -8.67 -17.66 15.10
N ASP A 48 -9.61 -17.58 14.16
CA ASP A 48 -10.00 -16.32 13.53
C ASP A 48 -10.49 -15.32 14.59
N MET A 49 -10.11 -14.05 14.42
CA MET A 49 -10.39 -12.98 15.37
C MET A 49 -10.92 -11.74 14.64
N THR A 50 -11.88 -11.06 15.25
CA THR A 50 -12.39 -9.77 14.78
C THR A 50 -12.23 -8.71 15.85
N VAL A 51 -11.60 -7.60 15.51
CA VAL A 51 -11.55 -6.37 16.30
C VAL A 51 -12.61 -5.43 15.76
N SER A 52 -13.62 -5.11 16.58
CA SER A 52 -14.83 -4.37 16.18
C SER A 52 -14.63 -2.90 15.80
N GLY A 53 -13.43 -2.35 15.98
CA GLY A 53 -13.07 -0.99 15.62
C GLY A 53 -11.64 -0.90 15.13
N SER A 54 -11.01 0.26 15.30
CA SER A 54 -9.59 0.42 14.98
C SER A 54 -8.70 -0.32 15.99
N LEU A 55 -7.55 -0.80 15.53
CA LEU A 55 -6.53 -1.47 16.31
C LEU A 55 -5.22 -0.71 16.22
N GLN A 56 -4.59 -0.44 17.35
CA GLN A 56 -3.21 0.03 17.43
C GLN A 56 -2.35 -1.03 18.13
N THR A 57 -1.18 -1.30 17.57
CA THR A 57 -0.20 -2.20 18.19
C THR A 57 1.23 -1.68 18.06
N ASN A 58 2.03 -2.01 19.07
CA ASN A 58 3.48 -1.83 19.06
C ASN A 58 4.23 -3.16 19.21
N SER A 59 3.55 -4.29 18.96
CA SER A 59 4.03 -5.63 19.20
C SER A 59 3.68 -6.55 18.03
N ASP A 60 4.25 -7.74 18.02
CA ASP A 60 4.07 -8.68 16.92
C ASP A 60 2.61 -9.18 16.82
N ILE A 61 2.12 -9.31 15.59
CA ILE A 61 0.89 -10.03 15.25
C ILE A 61 1.29 -11.21 14.37
N ILE A 62 1.05 -12.42 14.83
CA ILE A 62 1.35 -13.67 14.14
C ILE A 62 0.03 -14.35 13.79
N LEU A 63 -0.33 -14.37 12.51
CA LEU A 63 -1.63 -14.88 12.10
C LEU A 63 -1.73 -16.41 12.17
N ASN A 64 -0.61 -17.13 12.03
CA ASN A 64 -0.55 -18.59 12.17
C ASN A 64 -1.63 -19.33 11.36
N GLY A 65 -1.88 -18.89 10.12
CA GLY A 65 -2.91 -19.47 9.23
C GLY A 65 -4.35 -19.00 9.49
N CYS A 66 -4.59 -18.22 10.54
CA CYS A 66 -5.90 -17.66 10.88
C CYS A 66 -6.17 -16.33 10.15
N THR A 67 -7.40 -15.87 10.26
CA THR A 67 -7.86 -14.57 9.77
C THR A 67 -7.97 -13.56 10.92
N LEU A 68 -7.30 -12.42 10.79
CA LEU A 68 -7.54 -11.24 11.61
C LEU A 68 -8.37 -10.24 10.81
N THR A 69 -9.55 -9.90 11.30
CA THR A 69 -10.39 -8.82 10.77
C THR A 69 -10.33 -7.63 11.71
N VAL A 70 -9.99 -6.45 11.20
CA VAL A 70 -10.06 -5.17 11.90
C VAL A 70 -11.13 -4.33 11.20
N GLU A 71 -12.23 -4.04 11.89
CA GLU A 71 -13.37 -3.32 11.30
C GLU A 71 -13.07 -1.82 11.08
N GLY A 72 -12.07 -1.27 11.75
CA GLY A 72 -11.55 0.09 11.54
C GLY A 72 -10.16 0.12 10.90
N ASP A 73 -9.37 1.10 11.33
CA ASP A 73 -7.98 1.27 10.91
C ASP A 73 -7.04 0.36 11.71
N LEU A 74 -5.95 -0.10 11.10
CA LEU A 74 -4.86 -0.79 11.79
C LEU A 74 -3.61 0.09 11.81
N TYR A 75 -3.13 0.45 13.01
CA TYR A 75 -1.89 1.19 13.23
C TYR A 75 -0.82 0.30 13.85
N MET A 76 0.25 0.03 13.12
CA MET A 76 1.40 -0.71 13.63
C MET A 76 2.58 0.23 13.86
N THR A 77 2.84 0.58 15.11
CA THR A 77 3.92 1.51 15.48
C THR A 77 5.26 0.81 15.74
N ALA A 78 5.22 -0.50 15.99
CA ALA A 78 6.38 -1.39 16.10
C ALA A 78 5.91 -2.86 15.96
N GLY A 79 6.86 -3.79 15.88
CA GLY A 79 6.59 -5.23 15.83
C GLY A 79 6.41 -5.78 14.41
N MET A 80 6.46 -7.09 14.30
CA MET A 80 6.27 -7.85 13.06
C MET A 80 4.81 -8.21 12.85
N LEU A 81 4.27 -7.93 11.67
CA LEU A 81 3.07 -8.58 11.15
C LEU A 81 3.48 -9.81 10.33
N ASP A 82 3.42 -10.99 10.93
CA ASP A 82 3.66 -12.25 10.23
C ASP A 82 2.35 -12.81 9.68
N ILE A 83 2.17 -12.65 8.38
CA ILE A 83 1.00 -13.15 7.67
C ILE A 83 1.02 -14.67 7.58
N GLY A 84 2.19 -15.29 7.43
CA GLY A 84 2.31 -16.72 7.15
C GLY A 84 1.38 -17.17 6.00
N THR A 85 0.55 -18.17 6.27
CA THR A 85 -0.55 -18.64 5.39
C THR A 85 -1.91 -18.02 5.72
N GLY A 86 -1.96 -17.11 6.69
CA GLY A 86 -3.18 -16.47 7.20
C GLY A 86 -3.64 -15.28 6.36
N LYS A 87 -4.63 -14.56 6.88
CA LYS A 87 -5.26 -13.44 6.20
C LYS A 87 -5.45 -12.25 7.13
N LEU A 88 -5.04 -11.07 6.69
CA LEU A 88 -5.41 -9.82 7.35
C LEU A 88 -6.48 -9.13 6.51
N VAL A 89 -7.58 -8.72 7.16
CA VAL A 89 -8.64 -7.90 6.57
C VAL A 89 -8.75 -6.62 7.40
N VAL A 90 -8.60 -5.47 6.75
CA VAL A 90 -8.72 -4.14 7.36
C VAL A 90 -9.82 -3.37 6.63
N ASN A 91 -10.94 -3.13 7.31
CA ASN A 91 -12.10 -2.41 6.77
C ASN A 91 -11.96 -0.87 6.88
N GLY A 92 -10.76 -0.41 7.23
CA GLY A 92 -10.30 0.97 7.07
C GLY A 92 -8.93 1.02 6.37
N ASN A 93 -8.03 1.84 6.91
CA ASN A 93 -6.66 2.05 6.44
C ASN A 93 -5.66 1.17 7.21
N LEU A 94 -4.60 0.73 6.53
CA LEU A 94 -3.47 0.04 7.14
C LEU A 94 -2.27 0.98 7.22
N TYR A 95 -1.83 1.30 8.43
CA TYR A 95 -0.64 2.09 8.70
C TYR A 95 0.47 1.19 9.24
N ILE A 96 1.54 1.01 8.47
CA ILE A 96 2.85 0.61 9.00
C ILE A 96 3.54 1.90 9.43
N GLY A 97 3.10 2.40 10.59
CA GLY A 97 3.14 3.82 10.91
C GLY A 97 2.01 4.22 11.85
N LYS A 98 1.95 5.51 12.13
CA LYS A 98 0.68 6.21 12.40
C LYS A 98 0.61 7.45 11.51
N GLU A 99 -0.51 8.14 11.53
CA GLU A 99 -0.62 9.42 10.84
C GLU A 99 0.51 10.38 11.26
N ASN A 100 1.30 10.83 10.28
CA ASN A 100 2.41 11.76 10.46
C ASN A 100 3.50 11.32 11.46
N ALA A 101 3.66 10.01 11.73
CA ALA A 101 4.83 9.52 12.46
C ALA A 101 5.36 8.19 11.92
N THR A 102 6.67 8.04 12.06
CA THR A 102 7.37 6.83 11.65
C THR A 102 7.10 5.67 12.61
N SER A 103 7.28 4.46 12.11
CA SER A 103 7.13 3.21 12.85
C SER A 103 8.39 2.35 12.74
N LYS A 104 8.54 1.40 13.67
CA LYS A 104 9.52 0.30 13.56
C LYS A 104 8.87 -1.03 13.22
N ALA A 105 7.65 -1.00 12.71
CA ALA A 105 6.92 -2.19 12.29
C ALA A 105 7.32 -2.62 10.88
N TYR A 106 7.08 -3.89 10.57
CA TYR A 106 7.27 -4.45 9.24
C TYR A 106 6.33 -5.62 9.00
N ILE A 107 6.13 -5.96 7.73
CA ILE A 107 5.30 -7.08 7.30
C ILE A 107 6.19 -8.20 6.80
N ARG A 108 5.91 -9.42 7.23
CA ARG A 108 6.47 -10.65 6.66
C ARG A 108 5.37 -11.44 5.98
N MET A 109 5.51 -11.63 4.67
CA MET A 109 4.58 -12.41 3.84
C MET A 109 5.36 -13.16 2.75
N GLN A 110 5.66 -14.43 3.03
CA GLN A 110 6.52 -15.26 2.18
C GLN A 110 5.80 -16.51 1.63
N SER A 111 4.52 -16.69 1.97
CA SER A 111 3.66 -17.76 1.44
C SER A 111 2.69 -17.22 0.39
N SER A 112 2.49 -17.98 -0.69
CA SER A 112 1.52 -17.63 -1.75
C SER A 112 0.06 -17.63 -1.27
N SER A 113 -0.23 -18.35 -0.19
CA SER A 113 -1.57 -18.39 0.43
C SER A 113 -1.85 -17.20 1.36
N GLY A 114 -0.80 -16.49 1.78
CA GLY A 114 -0.92 -15.33 2.64
C GLY A 114 -1.57 -14.16 1.90
N SER A 115 -2.44 -13.42 2.58
CA SER A 115 -3.06 -12.24 1.98
C SER A 115 -3.34 -11.12 2.97
N ILE A 116 -3.26 -9.90 2.45
CA ILE A 116 -3.71 -8.69 3.13
C ILE A 116 -4.78 -8.05 2.26
N THR A 117 -5.91 -7.66 2.86
CA THR A 117 -6.97 -6.91 2.18
C THR A 117 -7.26 -5.64 2.97
N VAL A 118 -7.10 -4.49 2.32
CA VAL A 118 -7.32 -3.17 2.90
C VAL A 118 -8.38 -2.46 2.06
N THR A 119 -9.49 -2.05 2.68
CA THR A 119 -10.56 -1.34 1.94
C THR A 119 -10.22 0.13 1.69
N GLY A 120 -9.47 0.75 2.60
CA GLY A 120 -8.91 2.08 2.47
C GLY A 120 -7.47 2.08 1.94
N ASP A 121 -6.66 2.98 2.48
CA ASP A 121 -5.29 3.24 2.07
C ASP A 121 -4.29 2.32 2.80
N LEU A 122 -3.19 1.97 2.12
CA LEU A 122 -1.99 1.41 2.74
C LEU A 122 -0.92 2.51 2.85
N ILE A 123 -0.54 2.83 4.08
CA ILE A 123 0.43 3.85 4.41
C ILE A 123 1.67 3.18 5.01
N TRP A 124 2.80 3.37 4.36
CA TRP A 124 4.08 2.85 4.78
C TRP A 124 5.00 4.01 5.18
N ASN A 125 5.37 4.07 6.46
CA ASN A 125 6.25 5.11 6.99
C ASN A 125 7.16 4.52 8.06
N VAL A 126 8.23 3.85 7.63
CA VAL A 126 9.14 3.12 8.52
C VAL A 126 10.41 3.93 8.76
N ASP A 127 10.81 4.02 10.02
CA ASP A 127 12.01 4.73 10.46
C ASP A 127 13.29 4.05 9.95
N SER A 128 14.33 4.83 9.63
CA SER A 128 15.61 4.28 9.15
C SER A 128 16.35 3.46 10.22
N SER A 129 16.02 3.61 11.50
CA SER A 129 16.58 2.81 12.60
C SER A 129 15.85 1.49 12.84
N MET A 130 14.80 1.17 12.09
CA MET A 130 14.12 -0.12 12.21
C MET A 130 15.06 -1.27 11.80
N THR A 131 15.10 -2.29 12.66
CA THR A 131 15.78 -3.57 12.42
C THR A 131 14.78 -4.71 12.48
N ASN A 132 15.10 -5.81 11.81
CA ASN A 132 14.35 -7.06 11.90
C ASN A 132 15.30 -8.25 12.14
N THR A 133 14.75 -9.38 12.56
CA THR A 133 15.50 -10.60 12.86
C THR A 133 15.35 -11.69 11.80
N VAL A 134 14.60 -11.44 10.73
CA VAL A 134 14.06 -12.47 9.83
C VAL A 134 14.37 -12.24 8.34
N GLY A 135 15.19 -11.25 8.00
CA GLY A 135 15.65 -10.95 6.64
C GLY A 135 17.16 -11.16 6.43
N ARG A 136 17.60 -11.10 5.17
CA ARG A 136 18.99 -11.37 4.76
C ARG A 136 20.05 -10.47 5.41
N SER A 137 19.65 -9.29 5.88
CA SER A 137 20.60 -8.26 6.34
C SER A 137 20.29 -7.68 7.71
N GLY A 138 19.27 -8.15 8.45
CA GLY A 138 18.89 -7.64 9.79
C GLY A 138 18.45 -6.16 9.86
N TRP A 139 18.83 -5.40 8.85
CA TRP A 139 18.43 -4.06 8.49
C TRP A 139 17.74 -4.23 7.12
N TYR A 140 16.67 -3.48 6.85
CA TYR A 140 15.88 -3.51 5.60
C TYR A 140 14.70 -4.46 5.56
N THR A 141 13.69 -4.00 4.83
CA THR A 141 12.43 -4.70 4.56
C THR A 141 12.50 -5.57 3.31
N TYR A 142 13.66 -5.58 2.62
CA TYR A 142 13.95 -6.47 1.50
C TYR A 142 13.77 -7.94 1.90
N ASP A 143 13.23 -8.73 0.98
CA ASP A 143 12.95 -10.17 1.13
C ASP A 143 11.89 -10.56 2.19
N LEU A 144 11.19 -9.59 2.80
CA LEU A 144 10.13 -9.89 3.78
C LEU A 144 8.77 -10.14 3.13
N ILE A 145 8.45 -9.43 2.04
CA ILE A 145 7.23 -9.63 1.24
C ILE A 145 7.64 -10.24 -0.11
N THR A 146 7.66 -11.57 -0.21
CA THR A 146 8.18 -12.30 -1.39
C THR A 146 7.14 -13.15 -2.11
N ALA A 147 5.99 -13.37 -1.48
CA ALA A 147 4.85 -14.06 -2.06
C ALA A 147 3.54 -13.50 -1.47
N GLY A 148 2.40 -14.07 -1.85
CA GLY A 148 1.09 -13.64 -1.37
C GLY A 148 0.57 -12.42 -2.11
N THR A 149 -0.62 -11.95 -1.70
CA THR A 149 -1.32 -10.84 -2.36
C THR A 149 -1.73 -9.77 -1.36
N ILE A 150 -1.44 -8.51 -1.69
CA ILE A 150 -1.97 -7.34 -1.00
C ILE A 150 -3.03 -6.70 -1.90
N ASN A 151 -4.30 -6.77 -1.49
CA ASN A 151 -5.42 -6.12 -2.14
C ASN A 151 -5.69 -4.78 -1.45
N VAL A 152 -5.69 -3.69 -2.22
CA VAL A 152 -5.90 -2.33 -1.69
C VAL A 152 -7.03 -1.65 -2.44
N GLY A 153 -8.03 -1.16 -1.69
CA GLY A 153 -9.18 -0.40 -2.19
C GLY A 153 -8.93 1.10 -2.34
N GLY A 154 -7.97 1.65 -1.60
CA GLY A 154 -7.53 3.05 -1.63
C GLY A 154 -6.11 3.26 -2.18
N ASN A 155 -5.40 4.27 -1.73
CA ASN A 155 -4.06 4.59 -2.18
C ASN A 155 -3.00 3.70 -1.52
N VAL A 156 -1.83 3.62 -2.15
CA VAL A 156 -0.62 3.06 -1.55
C VAL A 156 0.41 4.17 -1.49
N CYS A 157 0.81 4.57 -0.28
CA CYS A 157 1.88 5.54 -0.08
C CYS A 157 3.04 4.89 0.65
N ASP A 158 4.15 4.73 -0.05
CA ASP A 158 5.46 4.69 0.60
C ASP A 158 5.91 6.12 0.87
N CYS A 159 5.69 6.55 2.11
CA CYS A 159 5.84 7.94 2.53
C CYS A 159 7.26 8.24 3.06
N ILE A 160 8.21 7.34 2.85
CA ILE A 160 9.62 7.57 3.17
C ILE A 160 10.19 8.66 2.24
N SER A 161 10.76 9.71 2.83
CA SER A 161 11.31 10.85 2.09
C SER A 161 12.82 10.79 1.88
N SER A 162 13.55 10.09 2.76
CA SER A 162 15.02 9.98 2.67
C SER A 162 15.45 8.90 1.69
N ALA A 163 16.36 9.22 0.78
CA ALA A 163 16.97 8.26 -0.13
C ALA A 163 17.86 7.23 0.58
N ASP A 164 18.36 7.56 1.78
CA ASP A 164 19.22 6.67 2.59
C ASP A 164 18.41 5.70 3.46
N ASN A 165 17.09 5.85 3.50
CA ASN A 165 16.22 4.95 4.25
C ASN A 165 15.81 3.75 3.39
N HIS A 166 16.48 2.63 3.65
CA HIS A 166 16.27 1.35 2.97
C HIS A 166 15.12 0.50 3.57
N ASN A 167 14.35 1.03 4.52
CA ASN A 167 13.16 0.38 5.06
C ASN A 167 11.89 0.73 4.27
N ALA A 168 12.04 1.03 2.97
CA ALA A 168 10.95 1.34 2.05
C ALA A 168 9.95 0.19 1.87
N PHE A 169 8.81 0.50 1.28
CA PHE A 169 7.84 -0.53 0.95
C PHE A 169 8.39 -1.37 -0.21
N ALA A 170 8.80 -2.60 0.10
CA ALA A 170 9.43 -3.50 -0.85
C ALA A 170 8.65 -4.81 -0.95
N MET A 171 8.20 -5.11 -2.17
CA MET A 171 7.55 -6.35 -2.56
C MET A 171 8.39 -7.01 -3.64
N MET A 172 8.75 -8.28 -3.45
CA MET A 172 9.68 -9.03 -4.30
C MET A 172 9.10 -10.37 -4.74
N GLY A 173 9.84 -11.09 -5.58
CA GLY A 173 9.55 -12.47 -5.95
C GLY A 173 8.21 -12.62 -6.67
N THR A 174 7.30 -13.39 -6.07
CA THR A 174 5.98 -13.70 -6.65
C THR A 174 4.85 -12.88 -6.05
N SER A 175 5.15 -11.98 -5.10
CA SER A 175 4.14 -11.14 -4.44
C SER A 175 3.40 -10.24 -5.42
N VAL A 176 2.13 -9.99 -5.13
CA VAL A 176 1.23 -9.20 -5.97
C VAL A 176 0.64 -8.05 -5.17
N LEU A 177 0.82 -6.82 -5.67
CA LEU A 177 0.04 -5.66 -5.26
C LEU A 177 -1.14 -5.49 -6.22
N ASN A 178 -2.36 -5.67 -5.71
CA ASN A 178 -3.58 -5.59 -6.49
C ASN A 178 -4.41 -4.37 -6.10
N PHE A 179 -4.55 -3.43 -7.02
CA PHE A 179 -5.48 -2.31 -6.88
C PHE A 179 -6.89 -2.77 -7.25
N ASN A 180 -7.68 -3.13 -6.23
CA ASN A 180 -9.04 -3.67 -6.38
C ASN A 180 -10.15 -2.67 -6.05
N GLY A 181 -9.80 -1.43 -5.71
CA GLY A 181 -10.77 -0.35 -5.50
C GLY A 181 -11.48 0.08 -6.79
N THR A 182 -12.64 0.69 -6.62
CA THR A 182 -13.45 1.26 -7.71
C THR A 182 -13.22 2.75 -7.90
N GLY A 183 -12.65 3.43 -6.90
CA GLY A 183 -12.30 4.85 -6.96
C GLY A 183 -10.96 5.12 -7.65
N ASN A 184 -10.57 6.40 -7.64
CA ASN A 184 -9.20 6.79 -7.99
C ASN A 184 -8.25 6.23 -6.94
N GLN A 185 -7.21 5.54 -7.39
CA GLN A 185 -6.15 5.03 -6.52
C GLN A 185 -4.82 5.49 -7.07
N THR A 186 -3.89 5.83 -6.18
CA THR A 186 -2.53 6.25 -6.52
C THR A 186 -1.52 5.33 -5.85
N LEU A 187 -0.50 4.93 -6.60
CA LEU A 187 0.73 4.36 -6.07
C LEU A 187 1.80 5.46 -5.96
N LYS A 188 2.27 5.74 -4.74
CA LYS A 188 3.43 6.59 -4.50
C LYS A 188 4.57 5.74 -3.96
N CYS A 189 5.66 5.66 -4.72
CA CYS A 189 6.87 4.92 -4.32
C CYS A 189 7.96 5.87 -3.82
N SER A 190 8.60 5.51 -2.70
CA SER A 190 9.82 6.18 -2.24
C SER A 190 11.03 5.75 -3.06
N TYR A 191 12.16 6.41 -2.86
CA TYR A 191 13.39 6.16 -3.63
C TYR A 191 13.89 4.70 -3.57
N GLN A 192 13.81 4.08 -2.39
CA GLN A 192 14.25 2.69 -2.18
C GLN A 192 13.12 1.66 -2.36
N GLY A 193 11.88 2.11 -2.61
CA GLY A 193 10.71 1.25 -2.74
C GLY A 193 10.80 0.36 -3.97
N GLU A 194 10.37 -0.91 -3.85
CA GLU A 194 10.43 -1.89 -4.93
C GLU A 194 9.10 -2.63 -5.06
N MET A 195 8.58 -2.73 -6.27
CA MET A 195 7.32 -3.39 -6.57
C MET A 195 7.55 -4.61 -7.46
N ALA A 196 7.13 -5.78 -6.99
CA ALA A 196 7.11 -7.01 -7.79
C ALA A 196 6.02 -6.94 -8.87
N LYS A 197 4.91 -7.66 -8.66
CA LYS A 197 3.81 -7.70 -9.62
C LYS A 197 2.74 -6.69 -9.24
N ILE A 198 2.33 -5.87 -10.19
CA ILE A 198 1.18 -4.97 -10.04
C ILE A 198 0.04 -5.46 -10.93
N THR A 199 -1.14 -5.55 -10.34
CA THR A 199 -2.40 -5.76 -11.06
C THR A 199 -3.39 -4.66 -10.73
N VAL A 200 -4.19 -4.28 -11.72
CA VAL A 200 -5.27 -3.31 -11.56
C VAL A 200 -6.56 -3.97 -12.02
N THR A 201 -7.52 -4.09 -11.11
CA THR A 201 -8.82 -4.69 -11.43
C THR A 201 -9.52 -3.86 -12.53
N ASN A 202 -10.06 -4.55 -13.54
CA ASN A 202 -10.67 -3.96 -14.74
C ASN A 202 -9.73 -3.10 -15.61
N ASN A 203 -8.40 -3.19 -15.42
CA ASN A 203 -7.42 -2.45 -16.22
C ASN A 203 -7.67 -0.92 -16.28
N ARG A 204 -8.27 -0.37 -15.22
CA ARG A 204 -8.53 1.07 -15.11
C ARG A 204 -7.23 1.86 -14.96
N THR A 205 -7.34 3.17 -15.11
CA THR A 205 -6.23 4.09 -14.89
C THR A 205 -5.98 4.29 -13.40
N ILE A 206 -4.71 4.24 -12.98
CA ILE A 206 -4.27 4.60 -11.62
C ILE A 206 -3.32 5.80 -11.65
N GLY A 207 -3.25 6.52 -10.53
CA GLY A 207 -2.19 7.49 -10.29
C GLY A 207 -0.87 6.78 -10.03
N MET A 208 0.25 7.33 -10.52
CA MET A 208 1.57 6.89 -10.07
C MET A 208 2.52 8.09 -9.90
N GLU A 209 3.20 8.12 -8.76
CA GLU A 209 4.11 9.20 -8.37
C GLU A 209 5.37 8.65 -7.69
N GLY A 210 6.42 9.48 -7.67
CA GLY A 210 7.69 9.13 -7.02
C GLY A 210 8.59 8.26 -7.89
N TYR A 211 9.22 7.25 -7.29
CA TYR A 211 10.29 6.43 -7.88
C TYR A 211 9.79 5.02 -8.15
N PHE A 212 9.31 4.75 -9.37
CA PHE A 212 8.85 3.43 -9.74
C PHE A 212 10.01 2.48 -10.03
N TYR A 213 10.07 1.39 -9.27
CA TYR A 213 11.07 0.34 -9.41
C TYR A 213 10.39 -1.03 -9.47
N SER A 214 10.51 -1.72 -10.59
CA SER A 214 10.13 -3.13 -10.73
C SER A 214 11.27 -3.99 -11.29
N THR A 215 11.59 -5.08 -10.59
CA THR A 215 12.65 -6.05 -10.94
C THR A 215 12.12 -7.30 -11.62
N THR A 216 10.81 -7.54 -11.57
CA THR A 216 10.15 -8.69 -12.19
C THR A 216 9.21 -8.22 -13.30
N PRO A 217 8.90 -9.07 -14.30
CA PRO A 217 7.94 -8.73 -15.34
C PRO A 217 6.59 -8.30 -14.77
N LEU A 218 6.04 -7.18 -15.27
CA LEU A 218 4.68 -6.75 -14.96
C LEU A 218 3.66 -7.86 -15.23
N ALA A 219 2.71 -8.02 -14.30
CA ALA A 219 1.67 -9.04 -14.41
C ALA A 219 0.56 -8.68 -15.41
N SER A 220 0.35 -7.39 -15.65
CA SER A 220 -0.74 -6.87 -16.49
C SER A 220 -0.30 -5.63 -17.27
N ASN A 221 -1.12 -5.24 -18.25
CA ASN A 221 -1.00 -3.92 -18.86
C ASN A 221 -1.32 -2.86 -17.79
N LEU A 222 -0.73 -1.67 -17.92
CA LEU A 222 -0.96 -0.57 -16.99
C LEU A 222 -1.36 0.70 -17.72
N ASN A 223 -2.38 1.38 -17.19
CA ASN A 223 -2.77 2.73 -17.56
C ASN A 223 -2.46 3.65 -16.37
N ILE A 224 -1.58 4.61 -16.56
CA ILE A 224 -1.01 5.45 -15.50
C ILE A 224 -1.27 6.92 -15.83
N VAL A 225 -1.64 7.69 -14.81
CA VAL A 225 -1.59 9.17 -14.84
C VAL A 225 -0.59 9.62 -13.77
N THR A 226 0.30 10.54 -14.13
CA THR A 226 1.20 11.18 -13.18
C THR A 226 1.02 12.70 -13.24
N ARG A 227 0.92 13.35 -12.07
CA ARG A 227 0.69 14.80 -11.96
C ARG A 227 1.97 15.60 -11.80
N ASN A 228 2.95 15.01 -11.13
CA ASN A 228 4.23 15.65 -10.78
C ASN A 228 5.40 15.01 -11.53
N GLY A 229 5.10 14.27 -12.60
CA GLY A 229 6.06 13.42 -13.30
C GLY A 229 6.34 12.11 -12.57
N LEU A 230 6.65 11.07 -13.34
CA LEU A 230 7.02 9.77 -12.83
C LEU A 230 8.51 9.51 -13.07
N LYS A 231 9.26 9.22 -12.00
CA LYS A 231 10.63 8.74 -12.12
C LYS A 231 10.62 7.23 -12.18
N ILE A 232 11.15 6.65 -13.25
CA ILE A 232 11.31 5.20 -13.38
C ILE A 232 12.76 4.88 -13.05
N VAL A 233 12.99 4.25 -11.90
CA VAL A 233 14.30 3.74 -11.49
C VAL A 233 14.66 2.53 -12.35
N ARG A 234 13.75 1.55 -12.44
CA ARG A 234 13.82 0.39 -13.35
C ARG A 234 12.40 -0.08 -13.62
N MET A 235 12.13 -0.56 -14.83
CA MET A 235 10.85 -1.19 -15.15
C MET A 235 11.05 -2.37 -16.09
N VAL A 236 10.56 -3.55 -15.72
CA VAL A 236 10.56 -4.74 -16.58
C VAL A 236 9.13 -5.01 -17.03
N MET A 237 8.80 -4.67 -18.28
CA MET A 237 7.43 -4.73 -18.79
C MET A 237 7.01 -6.13 -19.21
N GLY A 238 7.94 -7.04 -19.55
CA GLY A 238 7.61 -8.42 -19.92
C GLY A 238 6.63 -8.53 -21.09
N GLY A 239 6.80 -7.71 -22.12
CA GLY A 239 5.94 -7.71 -23.31
C GLY A 239 4.59 -7.00 -23.14
N LYS A 240 4.34 -6.38 -21.97
CA LYS A 240 3.07 -5.69 -21.70
C LYS A 240 3.00 -4.31 -22.35
N THR A 241 1.79 -3.76 -22.39
CA THR A 241 1.56 -2.37 -22.74
C THR A 241 1.48 -1.52 -21.47
N VAL A 242 2.28 -0.45 -21.40
CA VAL A 242 2.24 0.54 -20.34
C VAL A 242 1.98 1.90 -20.99
N SER A 243 0.88 2.54 -20.61
CA SER A 243 0.47 3.85 -21.11
C SER A 243 0.52 4.87 -19.97
N ILE A 244 1.36 5.90 -20.11
CA ILE A 244 1.60 6.92 -19.10
C ILE A 244 1.13 8.28 -19.60
N THR A 245 0.21 8.88 -18.84
CA THR A 245 -0.24 10.25 -19.04
C THR A 245 0.54 11.19 -18.13
N GLY A 246 1.32 12.10 -18.71
CA GLY A 246 2.24 12.99 -18.01
C GLY A 246 3.72 12.72 -18.33
N ASP A 247 4.59 13.48 -17.69
CA ASP A 247 6.04 13.45 -17.95
C ASP A 247 6.72 12.27 -17.24
N VAL A 248 7.72 11.70 -17.90
CA VAL A 248 8.48 10.55 -17.41
C VAL A 248 9.97 10.84 -17.46
N THR A 249 10.65 10.51 -16.37
CA THR A 249 12.12 10.48 -16.32
C THR A 249 12.58 9.04 -16.14
N GLN A 250 13.30 8.49 -17.11
CA GLN A 250 14.09 7.27 -16.87
C GLN A 250 15.31 7.66 -16.05
N PHE A 251 15.29 7.34 -14.76
CA PHE A 251 16.10 8.03 -13.77
C PHE A 251 17.50 7.41 -13.59
N GLU A 252 17.60 6.09 -13.43
CA GLU A 252 18.88 5.44 -13.09
C GLU A 252 19.18 4.17 -13.89
N ARG A 253 18.23 3.24 -13.98
CA ARG A 253 18.44 1.91 -14.56
C ARG A 253 17.59 1.72 -15.80
N ASN A 254 17.60 0.48 -16.31
CA ASN A 254 16.97 0.15 -17.59
C ASN A 254 15.44 0.13 -17.50
N ILE A 255 14.82 0.56 -18.59
CA ILE A 255 13.44 0.23 -18.93
C ILE A 255 13.48 -0.89 -19.96
N GLU A 256 12.91 -2.05 -19.65
CA GLU A 256 12.99 -3.27 -20.45
C GLU A 256 11.59 -3.62 -20.98
N LEU A 257 11.32 -3.31 -22.25
CA LEU A 257 9.98 -3.50 -22.85
C LEU A 257 9.67 -4.97 -23.10
N GLY A 258 10.69 -5.76 -23.46
CA GLY A 258 10.56 -7.19 -23.76
C GLY A 258 9.55 -7.48 -24.89
N GLY A 259 9.55 -6.67 -25.95
CA GLY A 259 8.58 -6.78 -27.05
C GLY A 259 7.29 -5.99 -26.83
N GLY A 260 7.11 -5.38 -25.65
CA GLY A 260 5.92 -4.62 -25.28
C GLY A 260 5.86 -3.22 -25.89
N THR A 261 4.87 -2.44 -25.47
CA THR A 261 4.68 -1.06 -25.93
C THR A 261 4.63 -0.09 -24.76
N LEU A 262 5.53 0.89 -24.74
CA LEU A 262 5.52 1.99 -23.79
C LEU A 262 5.01 3.25 -24.49
N ASN A 263 3.84 3.74 -24.08
CA ASN A 263 3.25 4.99 -24.57
C ASN A 263 3.42 6.08 -23.51
N ILE A 264 3.99 7.22 -23.88
CA ILE A 264 4.15 8.39 -23.00
C ILE A 264 3.53 9.58 -23.72
N THR A 265 2.50 10.17 -23.13
CA THR A 265 1.84 11.35 -23.72
C THR A 265 2.58 12.65 -23.42
N GLY A 266 3.32 12.72 -22.32
CA GLY A 266 4.17 13.86 -21.97
C GLY A 266 5.58 13.74 -22.52
N ASN A 267 6.50 14.46 -21.90
CA ASN A 267 7.93 14.40 -22.20
C ASN A 267 8.55 13.11 -21.64
N PHE A 268 9.51 12.56 -22.36
CA PHE A 268 10.34 11.46 -21.88
C PHE A 268 11.80 11.92 -21.79
N THR A 269 12.35 11.96 -20.58
CA THR A 269 13.77 12.26 -20.37
C THR A 269 14.54 11.03 -19.92
N ALA A 270 15.46 10.56 -20.76
CA ALA A 270 16.40 9.50 -20.44
C ALA A 270 17.62 10.09 -19.72
N GLN A 271 17.60 10.04 -18.39
CA GLN A 271 18.66 10.52 -17.51
C GLN A 271 19.68 9.44 -17.14
N GLY A 272 19.24 8.19 -16.97
CA GLY A 272 20.10 7.06 -16.61
C GLY A 272 19.65 5.74 -17.22
N GLY A 273 20.59 4.80 -17.39
CA GLY A 273 20.33 3.47 -17.95
C GLY A 273 20.01 3.46 -19.45
N SER A 274 19.46 2.35 -19.94
CA SER A 274 19.05 2.17 -21.34
C SER A 274 17.59 1.76 -21.47
N THR A 275 16.87 2.34 -22.43
CA THR A 275 15.55 1.84 -22.84
C THR A 275 15.72 0.70 -23.85
N LYS A 276 15.48 -0.55 -23.40
CA LYS A 276 15.65 -1.76 -24.19
C LYS A 276 14.31 -2.19 -24.81
N LEU A 277 14.15 -2.00 -26.11
CA LEU A 277 12.90 -2.27 -26.81
C LEU A 277 12.59 -3.78 -26.91
N GLY A 278 13.60 -4.61 -27.22
CA GLY A 278 13.41 -6.06 -27.37
C GLY A 278 12.37 -6.43 -28.43
N GLY A 279 12.35 -5.72 -29.57
CA GLY A 279 11.31 -5.86 -30.61
C GLY A 279 10.02 -5.08 -30.33
N GLY A 280 9.94 -4.40 -29.19
CA GLY A 280 8.81 -3.57 -28.78
C GLY A 280 8.83 -2.15 -29.34
N LYS A 281 7.92 -1.31 -28.85
CA LYS A 281 7.72 0.07 -29.32
C LYS A 281 7.77 1.06 -28.15
N LEU A 282 8.53 2.14 -28.33
CA LEU A 282 8.47 3.33 -27.47
C LEU A 282 7.79 4.43 -28.28
N ASN A 283 6.65 4.92 -27.79
CA ASN A 283 5.91 6.03 -28.38
C ASN A 283 5.94 7.21 -27.40
N VAL A 284 6.51 8.34 -27.81
CA VAL A 284 6.56 9.58 -27.01
C VAL A 284 5.88 10.67 -27.81
N ASN A 285 4.82 11.26 -27.27
CA ASN A 285 4.09 12.35 -27.94
C ASN A 285 4.70 13.72 -27.64
N GLY A 286 5.30 13.90 -26.45
CA GLY A 286 6.07 15.09 -26.11
C GLY A 286 7.52 14.98 -26.58
N ASP A 287 8.40 15.75 -25.94
CA ASP A 287 9.81 15.74 -26.27
C ASP A 287 10.51 14.49 -25.73
N TYR A 288 11.32 13.85 -26.58
CA TYR A 288 12.27 12.83 -26.14
C TYR A 288 13.67 13.42 -25.99
N ARG A 289 14.21 13.40 -24.76
CA ARG A 289 15.53 13.96 -24.44
C ARG A 289 16.43 12.89 -23.84
N ILE A 290 17.70 12.91 -24.20
CA ILE A 290 18.76 12.19 -23.50
C ILE A 290 19.60 13.24 -22.79
N ALA A 291 19.33 13.44 -21.49
CA ALA A 291 19.94 14.51 -20.72
C ALA A 291 19.84 14.21 -19.22
N LYS A 292 20.79 14.74 -18.45
CA LYS A 292 20.66 14.81 -16.99
C LYS A 292 19.80 16.02 -16.66
N VAL A 293 18.74 15.80 -15.90
CA VAL A 293 17.85 16.84 -15.35
C VAL A 293 18.14 17.04 -13.88
#